data_AF-A0A661IXJ1-F1
#
_entry.id   AF-A0A661IXJ1-F1
#
_cell.length_a   1.000
_cell.length_b   1.000
_cell.length_c   1.000
_cell.angle_alpha   90.00
_cell.angle_beta   90.00
_cell.angle_gamma   90.00
#
_symmetry.space_group_name_H-M   'P 1'
#
loop_
_entity.id
_entity.type
_entity.pdbx_description
1 polymer ?
#
loop_
_entity_poly.entity_id
_entity_poly.type
_entity_poly.pdbx_seq_one_letter_code
_entity_poly.pdbx_strand_id
1 'polypeptide(L)'
;MSGHFPLGLGLVEGFAGLSPVFQALVATLFTWGLTGLGALAVFLRKEPSRRFLDAMLGFAAGVMIAASFFSLLLPSVEMSGSWVPAVVGFLLGGVFLRAIDKVVPHLHLGFPPEEA
;
A
#
# COMPACT_ATOMS: atom_id res chain seq x y z
N MET A 1 -37.91 -21.13 8.54
CA MET A 1 -37.23 -21.16 7.23
C MET A 1 -35.80 -20.69 7.43
N SER A 2 -34.91 -21.63 7.75
CA SER A 2 -33.48 -21.39 7.89
C SER A 2 -32.85 -21.22 6.51
N GLY A 3 -32.74 -19.98 6.05
CA GLY A 3 -31.97 -19.67 4.86
C GLY A 3 -30.50 -19.96 5.14
N HIS A 4 -29.96 -20.98 4.49
CA HIS A 4 -28.52 -21.18 4.40
C HIS A 4 -27.95 -20.00 3.61
N PHE A 5 -27.58 -18.93 4.30
CA PHE A 5 -26.80 -17.85 3.72
C PHE A 5 -25.50 -18.44 3.18
N PRO A 6 -25.09 -18.15 1.94
CA PRO A 6 -23.79 -18.58 1.46
C PRO A 6 -22.75 -17.94 2.40
N LEU A 7 -21.82 -18.75 2.92
CA LEU A 7 -20.85 -18.32 3.94
C LEU A 7 -20.12 -17.01 3.57
N GLY A 8 -20.00 -16.69 2.28
CA GLY A 8 -19.46 -15.44 1.77
C GLY A 8 -20.29 -14.19 2.08
N LEU A 9 -21.63 -14.25 2.11
CA LEU A 9 -22.48 -13.09 2.43
C LEU A 9 -22.39 -12.72 3.93
N GLY A 10 -22.43 -13.74 4.80
CA GLY A 10 -22.38 -13.52 6.25
C GLY A 10 -21.06 -12.92 6.74
N LEU A 11 -19.94 -13.23 6.07
CA LEU A 11 -18.64 -12.62 6.37
C LEU A 11 -18.59 -11.13 5.96
N VAL A 12 -19.17 -10.79 4.80
CA VAL A 12 -19.22 -9.40 4.32
C VAL A 12 -20.13 -8.56 5.22
N GLU A 13 -21.31 -9.08 5.58
CA GLU A 13 -22.23 -8.42 6.51
C GLU A 13 -21.62 -8.29 7.90
N GLY A 14 -20.95 -9.33 8.38
CA GLY A 14 -20.22 -9.31 9.66
C GLY A 14 -19.10 -8.27 9.67
N PHE A 15 -18.38 -8.08 8.55
CA PHE A 15 -17.35 -7.04 8.43
C PHE A 15 -17.95 -5.64 8.29
N ALA A 16 -19.01 -5.49 7.49
CA ALA A 16 -19.71 -4.23 7.27
C ALA A 16 -20.39 -3.69 8.53
N GLY A 17 -20.81 -4.58 9.44
CA GLY A 17 -21.39 -4.21 10.74
C GLY A 17 -20.39 -3.72 11.79
N LEU A 18 -19.08 -3.83 11.54
CA LEU A 18 -18.03 -3.35 12.44
C LEU A 18 -17.90 -1.82 12.35
N SER A 19 -17.35 -1.20 13.41
CA SER A 19 -17.03 0.23 13.35
C SER A 19 -15.93 0.50 12.30
N PRO A 20 -15.91 1.68 11.64
CA PRO A 20 -14.89 2.00 10.64
C PRO A 20 -13.45 1.86 11.15
N VAL A 21 -13.22 2.17 12.43
CA VAL A 21 -11.92 2.01 13.09
C VAL A 21 -11.52 0.54 13.18
N PHE A 22 -12.44 -0.34 13.55
CA PHE A 22 -12.15 -1.77 13.67
C PHE A 22 -12.02 -2.43 12.29
N GLN A 23 -12.77 -1.98 11.29
CA GLN A 23 -12.56 -2.38 9.88
C GLN A 23 -11.15 -2.02 9.42
N ALA A 24 -10.70 -0.79 9.66
CA ALA A 24 -9.36 -0.33 9.32
C ALA A 24 -8.28 -1.13 10.07
N LEU A 25 -8.50 -1.47 11.35
CA LEU A 25 -7.58 -2.29 12.13
C LEU A 25 -7.46 -3.71 11.56
N VAL A 26 -8.58 -4.38 11.28
CA VAL A 26 -8.56 -5.74 10.70
C VAL A 26 -7.94 -5.74 9.31
N ALA A 27 -8.28 -4.75 8.47
CA ALA A 27 -7.70 -4.60 7.14
C ALA A 27 -6.18 -4.37 7.19
N THR A 28 -5.71 -3.50 8.08
CA THR A 28 -4.27 -3.22 8.22
C THR A 28 -3.52 -4.43 8.79
N LEU A 29 -4.04 -5.12 9.81
CA LEU A 29 -3.46 -6.37 10.32
C LEU A 29 -3.37 -7.45 9.23
N PHE A 30 -4.40 -7.56 8.39
CA PHE A 30 -4.37 -8.46 7.25
C PHE A 30 -3.25 -8.11 6.26
N THR A 31 -3.13 -6.83 5.86
CA THR A 31 -2.05 -6.40 4.95
C THR A 31 -0.65 -6.58 5.55
N TRP A 32 -0.51 -6.38 6.87
CA TRP A 32 0.74 -6.63 7.58
C TRP A 32 1.07 -8.14 7.61
N GLY A 33 0.06 -8.99 7.82
CA GLY A 33 0.20 -10.45 7.71
C GLY A 33 0.65 -10.90 6.31
N LEU A 34 0.11 -10.31 5.25
CA LEU A 34 0.55 -10.57 3.87
C LEU A 34 2.01 -10.15 3.65
N THR A 35 2.45 -9.05 4.24
CA THR A 35 3.86 -8.62 4.20
C THR A 35 4.76 -9.64 4.88
N GLY A 36 4.36 -10.12 6.06
CA GLY A 36 5.06 -11.21 6.77
C GLY A 36 5.10 -12.51 5.95
N LEU A 37 3.98 -12.89 5.32
CA LEU A 37 3.90 -14.05 4.44
C LEU A 37 4.84 -13.91 3.23
N GLY A 38 4.90 -12.72 2.62
CA GLY A 38 5.85 -12.42 1.55
C GLY A 38 7.30 -12.57 2.00
N ALA A 39 7.63 -12.14 3.22
CA ALA A 39 8.96 -12.29 3.80
C ALA A 39 9.35 -13.77 4.05
N LEU A 40 8.38 -14.67 4.29
CA LEU A 40 8.66 -16.11 4.42
C LEU A 40 9.29 -16.71 3.14
N ALA A 41 9.11 -16.07 1.98
CA ALA A 41 9.74 -16.50 0.73
C ALA A 41 11.28 -16.55 0.82
N VAL A 42 11.89 -15.77 1.72
CA VAL A 42 13.34 -15.79 1.97
C VAL A 42 13.84 -17.15 2.48
N PHE A 43 12.99 -17.91 3.20
CA PHE A 43 13.34 -19.27 3.66
C PHE A 43 13.34 -20.31 2.54
N LEU A 44 12.63 -20.06 1.43
CA LEU A 44 12.61 -20.94 0.25
C LEU A 44 13.80 -20.69 -0.68
N ARG A 45 14.20 -19.41 -0.86
CA ARG A 45 15.39 -19.02 -1.62
C ARG A 45 16.19 -17.99 -0.84
N LYS A 46 17.35 -18.41 -0.32
CA LYS A 46 18.30 -17.53 0.37
C LYS A 46 18.88 -16.43 -0.54
N GLU A 47 19.00 -16.70 -1.84
CA GLU A 47 19.53 -15.76 -2.83
C GLU A 47 18.61 -15.67 -4.07
N PRO A 48 17.61 -14.78 -4.07
CA PRO A 48 16.82 -14.51 -5.26
C PRO A 48 17.69 -13.85 -6.34
N SER A 49 17.47 -14.23 -7.60
CA SER A 49 18.19 -13.61 -8.71
C SER A 49 17.78 -12.14 -8.87
N ARG A 50 18.71 -11.28 -9.31
CA ARG A 50 18.44 -9.85 -9.52
C ARG A 50 17.23 -9.60 -10.44
N ARG A 51 17.10 -10.39 -11.52
CA ARG A 51 15.94 -10.34 -12.44
C ARG A 51 14.60 -10.62 -11.74
N PHE A 52 14.59 -11.53 -10.77
CA PHE A 52 13.38 -11.84 -10.01
C PHE A 52 13.01 -10.70 -9.05
N LEU A 53 14.00 -10.12 -8.36
CA LEU A 53 13.79 -8.95 -7.52
C LEU A 53 13.29 -7.75 -8.34
N ASP A 54 13.92 -7.46 -9.49
CA ASP A 54 13.51 -6.37 -10.37
C ASP A 54 12.07 -6.57 -10.88
N ALA A 55 11.69 -7.82 -11.20
CA ALA A 55 10.31 -8.14 -11.60
C ALA A 55 9.31 -7.93 -10.45
N MET A 56 9.66 -8.34 -9.22
CA MET A 56 8.80 -8.14 -8.03
C MET A 56 8.64 -6.65 -7.69
N LEU A 57 9.73 -5.88 -7.73
CA LEU A 57 9.73 -4.43 -7.50
C LEU A 57 8.94 -3.70 -8.58
N GLY A 58 9.11 -4.07 -9.86
CA GLY A 58 8.35 -3.52 -10.97
C GLY A 58 6.85 -3.82 -10.86
N PHE A 59 6.49 -5.04 -10.46
CA PHE A 59 5.10 -5.41 -10.19
C PHE A 59 4.50 -4.57 -9.05
N ALA A 60 5.19 -4.47 -7.93
CA ALA A 60 4.75 -3.66 -6.79
C ALA A 60 4.58 -2.18 -7.16
N ALA A 61 5.55 -1.61 -7.88
CA ALA A 61 5.46 -0.24 -8.38
C ALA A 61 4.24 -0.05 -9.29
N GLY A 62 4.00 -0.99 -10.22
CA GLY A 62 2.85 -0.95 -11.12
C GLY A 62 1.50 -0.96 -10.39
N VAL A 63 1.31 -1.89 -9.43
CA VAL A 63 0.08 -1.99 -8.63
C VAL A 63 -0.15 -0.71 -7.82
N MET A 64 0.90 -0.15 -7.21
CA MET A 64 0.78 1.06 -6.40
C MET A 64 0.42 2.29 -7.24
N ILE A 65 0.98 2.42 -8.46
CA ILE A 65 0.62 3.51 -9.38
C ILE A 65 -0.84 3.38 -9.83
N ALA A 66 -1.29 2.18 -10.21
CA ALA A 66 -2.66 1.95 -10.63
C ALA A 66 -3.68 2.24 -9.51
N ALA A 67 -3.43 1.76 -8.30
CA ALA A 67 -4.28 2.02 -7.14
C ALA A 67 -4.33 3.52 -6.81
N SER A 68 -3.18 4.21 -6.87
CA SER A 68 -3.12 5.65 -6.62
C SER A 68 -3.97 6.45 -7.60
N PHE A 69 -4.02 6.05 -8.87
CA PHE A 69 -4.83 6.75 -9.87
C PHE A 69 -6.31 6.37 -9.80
N PHE A 70 -6.64 5.08 -9.93
CA PHE A 70 -8.02 4.63 -10.06
C PHE A 70 -8.78 4.61 -8.73
N SER A 71 -8.11 4.32 -7.61
CA SER A 71 -8.78 4.18 -6.31
C SER A 71 -8.70 5.43 -5.44
N LEU A 72 -7.77 6.37 -5.72
CA LEU A 72 -7.60 7.59 -4.93
C LEU A 72 -7.83 8.87 -5.75
N LEU A 73 -7.02 9.14 -6.77
CA LEU A 73 -7.07 10.41 -7.52
C LEU A 73 -8.38 10.60 -8.28
N LEU A 74 -8.81 9.60 -9.06
CA LEU A 74 -10.03 9.70 -9.85
C LEU A 74 -11.27 9.90 -8.95
N PRO A 75 -11.50 9.09 -7.89
CA PRO A 75 -12.56 9.36 -6.93
C PRO A 75 -12.44 10.72 -6.24
N SER A 76 -11.23 11.19 -5.95
CA SER A 76 -11.02 12.51 -5.33
C SER A 76 -11.48 13.67 -6.23
N VAL A 77 -11.25 13.59 -7.54
CA VAL A 77 -11.74 14.58 -8.51
C VAL A 77 -13.26 14.55 -8.60
N GLU A 78 -13.86 13.35 -8.65
CA GLU A 78 -15.31 13.17 -8.69
C GLU A 78 -15.99 13.71 -7.42
N MET A 79 -15.43 13.44 -6.25
CA MET A 79 -15.95 13.90 -4.96
C MET A 79 -15.80 15.40 -4.75
N SER A 80 -14.77 16.03 -5.30
CA SER A 80 -14.52 17.47 -5.16
C SER A 80 -15.17 18.32 -6.26
N GLY A 81 -15.62 17.70 -7.37
CA GLY A 81 -16.19 18.40 -8.52
C GLY A 81 -15.20 19.25 -9.31
N SER A 82 -13.90 19.21 -8.96
CA SER A 82 -12.83 19.96 -9.61
C SER A 82 -11.52 19.18 -9.51
N TRP A 83 -10.67 19.28 -10.53
CA TRP A 83 -9.36 18.64 -10.50
C TRP A 83 -8.35 19.37 -9.58
N VAL A 84 -8.63 20.63 -9.24
CA VAL A 84 -7.70 21.50 -8.49
C VAL A 84 -7.40 20.96 -7.09
N PRO A 85 -8.38 20.60 -6.23
CA PRO A 85 -8.09 20.08 -4.89
C PRO A 85 -7.30 18.76 -4.93
N ALA A 86 -7.61 17.88 -5.88
CA ALA A 86 -6.91 16.61 -6.05
C ALA A 86 -5.42 16.82 -6.42
N VAL A 87 -5.14 17.70 -7.38
CA VAL A 87 -3.76 18.02 -7.79
C VAL A 87 -2.99 18.72 -6.67
N VAL A 88 -3.59 19.69 -6.00
CA VAL A 88 -2.97 20.39 -4.87
C VAL A 88 -2.65 19.39 -3.75
N GLY A 89 -3.61 18.54 -3.38
CA GLY A 89 -3.39 17.49 -2.37
C GLY A 89 -2.29 16.52 -2.76
N PHE A 90 -2.27 16.06 -4.01
CA PHE A 90 -1.23 15.16 -4.52
C PHE A 90 0.17 15.77 -4.48
N LEU A 91 0.32 17.01 -4.98
CA LEU A 91 1.60 17.71 -4.97
C LEU A 91 2.08 18.02 -3.55
N LEU A 92 1.18 18.44 -2.66
CA LEU A 92 1.51 18.65 -1.24
C LEU A 92 1.97 17.35 -0.58
N GLY A 93 1.31 16.22 -0.86
CA GLY A 93 1.74 14.90 -0.40
C GLY A 93 3.14 14.53 -0.90
N GLY A 94 3.44 14.80 -2.18
CA GLY A 94 4.79 14.57 -2.74
C GLY A 94 5.87 15.45 -2.11
N VAL A 95 5.58 16.74 -1.90
CA VAL A 95 6.48 17.67 -1.20
C VAL A 95 6.69 17.22 0.25
N PHE A 96 5.63 16.78 0.93
CA PHE A 96 5.69 16.26 2.28
C PHE A 96 6.59 15.02 2.38
N LEU A 97 6.43 14.04 1.49
CA LEU A 97 7.32 12.87 1.43
C LEU A 97 8.77 13.27 1.16
N ARG A 98 9.01 14.21 0.25
CA ARG A 98 10.36 14.74 -0.01
C ARG A 98 10.95 15.46 1.21
N ALA A 99 10.12 16.16 1.99
CA ALA A 99 10.57 16.81 3.21
C ALA A 99 10.96 15.77 4.28
N ILE A 100 10.16 14.70 4.44
CA ILE A 100 10.49 13.59 5.33
C ILE A 100 11.81 12.93 4.91
N ASP A 101 12.00 12.66 3.62
CA ASP A 101 13.22 12.05 3.10
C ASP A 101 14.49 12.88 3.38
N LYS A 102 14.36 14.21 3.45
CA LYS A 102 15.46 15.11 3.86
C LYS A 102 15.68 15.14 5.38
N VAL A 103 14.60 15.04 6.16
CA VAL A 103 14.64 15.13 7.63
C VAL A 103 15.10 13.82 8.25
N VAL A 104 14.81 12.69 7.62
CA VAL A 104 15.33 11.37 7.99
C VAL A 104 16.60 11.17 7.16
N PRO A 105 17.78 11.65 7.62
CA PRO A 105 19.02 11.48 6.87
C PRO A 105 19.22 10.00 6.61
N HIS A 106 19.57 9.68 5.36
CA HIS A 106 19.83 8.32 4.94
C HIS A 106 20.96 7.78 5.83
N LEU A 107 20.64 6.80 6.69
CA LEU A 107 21.67 6.03 7.38
C LEU A 107 22.43 5.25 6.29
N HIS A 108 23.59 5.76 5.89
CA HIS A 108 24.59 4.99 5.15
C HIS A 108 25.19 3.93 6.09
N LEU A 109 24.40 2.92 6.44
CA LEU A 109 24.89 1.72 7.10
C LEU A 109 25.67 0.89 6.06
N GLY A 110 26.93 1.29 5.79
CA GLY A 110 27.93 0.42 5.15
C GLY A 110 28.65 0.88 3.87
N PHE A 111 28.52 2.13 3.40
CA PHE A 111 29.25 2.61 2.21
C PHE A 111 30.33 3.67 2.56
N PRO A 112 31.57 3.57 2.06
CA PRO A 112 32.56 4.65 2.16
C PRO A 112 32.13 5.84 1.28
N PRO A 113 32.39 7.08 1.74
CA PRO A 113 31.96 8.30 1.06
C PRO A 113 32.94 8.64 -0.07
N GLU A 114 32.64 8.25 -1.31
CA GLU A 114 33.35 8.81 -2.47
C GLU A 114 32.48 9.11 -3.70
N GLU A 115 31.15 8.99 -3.62
CA GLU A 115 30.28 9.46 -4.70
C GLU A 115 29.04 10.13 -4.09
N ALA A 116 29.21 11.40 -3.72
CA ALA A 116 28.13 12.33 -3.40
C ALA A 116 28.07 13.42 -4.48
#